data_AF-A0A2W4RTE6-F1
#
_entry.id   AF-A0A2W4RTE6-F1
#
_cell.length_a   1.000
_cell.length_b   1.000
_cell.length_c   1.000
_cell.angle_alpha   90.00
_cell.angle_beta   90.00
_cell.angle_gamma   90.00
#
_symmetry.space_group_name_H-M   'P 1'
#
loop_
_entity.id
_entity.type
_entity.pdbx_description
1 polymer ?
#
loop_
_entity_poly.entity_id
_entity_poly.type
_entity_poly.pdbx_seq_one_letter_code
_entity_poly.pdbx_strand_id
1 'polypeptide(L)' 'MPQLIALVLAGVGLYAGYRWISREIARALADAREEQEELRNQALNGRRMPKDLGNLEWDEAAGVYRPSKPVQ' A
#
# COMPACT_ATOMS: atom_id res chain seq x y z
N MET A 1 0.74 27.15 -47.17
CA MET A 1 -0.20 26.89 -46.06
C MET A 1 0.56 26.49 -44.78
N PRO A 2 1.33 27.41 -44.17
CA PRO A 2 2.21 27.12 -43.02
C PRO A 2 1.47 26.73 -41.72
N GLN A 3 0.23 27.20 -41.59
CA GLN A 3 -0.66 26.95 -40.46
C GLN A 3 -1.00 25.45 -40.27
N LEU A 4 -1.07 24.66 -41.34
CA LEU A 4 -1.31 23.21 -41.23
C LEU A 4 -0.12 22.47 -40.62
N ILE A 5 1.10 22.91 -40.93
CA ILE A 5 2.33 22.31 -40.40
C ILE A 5 2.42 22.57 -38.89
N ALA A 6 2.12 23.80 -38.46
CA ALA A 6 2.07 24.15 -37.04
C ALA A 6 1.02 23.32 -36.28
N LEU A 7 -0.15 23.10 -36.88
CA LEU A 7 -1.21 22.28 -36.27
C LEU A 7 -0.80 20.81 -36.12
N VAL A 8 -0.16 20.24 -37.14
CA VAL A 8 0.35 18.85 -37.10
C VAL A 8 1.45 18.71 -36.03
N LEU A 9 2.40 19.65 -35.98
CA LEU A 9 3.45 19.64 -34.96
C LEU A 9 2.89 19.77 -33.54
N ALA A 10 1.92 20.66 -33.34
CA ALA A 10 1.24 20.80 -32.05
C ALA A 10 0.51 19.50 -31.67
N GLY A 11 -0.26 18.92 -32.60
CA GLY A 11 -0.99 17.67 -32.37
C GLY A 11 -0.08 16.49 -32.02
N VAL A 12 1.03 16.33 -32.75
CA VAL A 12 2.02 15.28 -32.48
C VAL A 12 2.70 15.49 -31.13
N GLY A 13 3.08 16.72 -30.79
CA GLY A 13 3.68 17.05 -29.50
C GLY A 13 2.75 16.76 -28.32
N LEU A 14 1.48 17.19 -28.41
CA LEU A 14 0.46 16.91 -27.41
C LEU A 14 0.19 15.42 -27.26
N TYR A 15 0.09 14.68 -28.36
CA TYR A 15 -0.17 13.24 -28.33
C TYR A 15 1.00 12.46 -27.70
N ALA A 16 2.23 12.75 -28.12
CA ALA A 16 3.41 12.11 -27.59
C ALA A 16 3.62 12.44 -26.10
N GLY A 17 3.41 13.71 -25.71
CA GLY A 17 3.49 14.15 -24.33
C GLY A 17 2.45 13.47 -23.44
N TYR A 18 1.19 13.45 -23.88
CA TYR A 18 0.11 12.76 -23.15
C TYR A 18 0.40 11.27 -22.99
N ARG A 19 0.80 10.59 -24.08
CA ARG A 19 1.08 9.15 -24.05
C ARG A 19 2.25 8.81 -23.12
N TRP A 20 3.27 9.67 -23.05
CA TRP A 20 4.39 9.46 -22.15
C TRP A 20 4.00 9.66 -20.68
N ILE A 21 3.29 10.75 -20.36
CA ILE A 21 2.82 11.05 -19.01
C ILE A 21 1.87 9.97 -18.49
N SER A 22 0.91 9.50 -19.31
CA SER A 22 0.01 8.42 -18.91
C SER A 22 0.74 7.13 -18.59
N ARG A 23 1.85 6.84 -19.27
CA ARG A 23 2.66 5.65 -19.03
C ARG A 23 3.40 5.73 -17.70
N GLU A 24 3.86 6.92 -17.34
CA GLU A 24 4.55 7.15 -16.07
C GLU A 24 3.58 7.13 -14.88
N ILE A 25 2.40 7.73 -15.04
CA ILE A 25 1.33 7.65 -14.03
C ILE A 25 0.89 6.20 -13.80
N ALA A 26 0.77 5.40 -14.88
CA ALA A 26 0.40 3.99 -14.76
C ALA A 26 1.44 3.18 -13.98
N ARG A 27 2.74 3.49 -14.13
CA ARG A 27 3.82 2.87 -13.35
C ARG A 27 3.74 3.26 -11.88
N ALA A 28 3.63 4.56 -11.60
CA ALA A 28 3.51 5.06 -10.24
C ALA A 28 2.27 4.51 -9.51
N LEU A 29 1.14 4.33 -10.22
CA LEU A 29 -0.05 3.69 -9.66
C LEU A 29 0.11 2.19 -9.44
N ALA A 30 0.90 1.49 -10.26
CA ALA A 30 1.18 0.07 -10.08
C ALA A 30 2.02 -0.14 -8.82
N ASP A 31 3.09 0.63 -8.65
CA ASP A 31 3.97 0.58 -7.48
C ASP A 31 3.18 0.90 -6.19
N ALA A 32 2.35 1.95 -6.21
CA ALA A 32 1.52 2.31 -5.07
C ALA A 32 0.48 1.24 -4.70
N ARG A 33 -0.02 0.47 -5.67
CA ARG A 33 -0.94 -0.65 -5.41
C ARG A 33 -0.23 -1.83 -4.78
N GLU A 34 0.97 -2.14 -5.26
CA GLU A 34 1.78 -3.25 -4.74
C GLU A 34 2.15 -2.99 -3.26
N GLU A 35 2.62 -1.79 -2.93
CA GLU A 35 2.88 -1.39 -1.54
C GLU A 35 1.62 -1.46 -0.66
N GLN A 36 0.46 -1.03 -1.18
CA GLN A 36 -0.79 -1.07 -0.43
C GLN A 36 -1.28 -2.50 -0.20
N GLU A 37 -1.08 -3.41 -1.16
CA GLU A 37 -1.39 -4.82 -1.01
C GLU A 37 -0.45 -5.51 -0.02
N GLU A 38 0.85 -5.20 -0.05
CA GLU A 38 1.80 -5.72 0.92
C GLU A 38 1.45 -5.29 2.36
N LEU A 39 1.18 -4.00 2.57
CA LEU A 39 0.75 -3.48 3.87
C LEU A 39 -0.57 -4.13 4.35
N ARG A 40 -1.52 -4.35 3.44
CA ARG A 40 -2.78 -5.02 3.76
C ARG A 40 -2.56 -6.49 4.12
N ASN A 41 -1.70 -7.19 3.38
CA ASN A 41 -1.33 -8.58 3.67
C ASN A 41 -0.59 -8.70 5.00
N GLN A 42 0.32 -7.77 5.32
CA GLN A 42 0.99 -7.71 6.62
C GLN A 42 0.01 -7.43 7.77
N ALA A 43 -0.96 -6.53 7.58
CA ALA A 43 -1.98 -6.26 8.60
C ALA A 43 -2.91 -7.46 8.83
N LEU A 44 -3.25 -8.21 7.77
CA LEU A 44 -4.04 -9.44 7.87
C LEU A 44 -3.25 -10.58 8.51
N ASN A 45 -1.98 -10.74 8.17
CA ASN A 45 -1.09 -11.77 8.74
C ASN A 45 -0.69 -11.44 10.18
N GLY A 46 -0.46 -10.17 10.51
CA GLY A 46 -0.19 -9.70 11.87
C GLY A 46 -1.37 -9.85 12.83
N ARG A 47 -2.61 -9.89 12.31
CA ARG A 47 -3.80 -10.30 13.10
C ARG A 47 -3.98 -11.81 13.22
N ARG A 48 -3.47 -12.59 12.27
CA ARG A 48 -3.64 -14.06 12.23
C ARG A 48 -2.52 -14.83 12.91
N MET A 49 -1.42 -14.17 13.28
CA MET A 49 -0.43 -14.78 14.14
C MET A 49 -1.03 -14.79 15.56
N PRO A 50 -1.44 -15.95 16.11
CA PRO A 50 -1.97 -16.00 17.46
C PRO A 50 -0.90 -15.42 18.38
N LYS A 51 -1.22 -14.29 19.03
CA LYS A 51 -0.37 -13.71 20.05
C LYS A 51 -0.23 -14.79 21.12
N ASP A 52 0.94 -15.41 21.24
CA ASP A 52 1.21 -16.34 22.31
C ASP A 52 1.19 -15.54 23.61
N LEU A 53 0.09 -15.67 24.35
CA LEU A 53 -0.15 -14.95 25.60
C LEU A 53 0.58 -15.62 26.78
N GLY A 54 1.37 -16.67 26.52
CA GLY A 54 2.05 -17.43 27.56
C GLY A 54 1.07 -18.05 28.56
N ASN A 55 1.57 -18.40 29.74
CA ASN A 55 0.74 -18.93 30.80
C ASN A 55 -0.18 -17.82 31.36
N LEU A 56 -1.50 -18.03 31.33
CA LEU A 56 -2.47 -17.08 31.89
C LEU A 56 -2.54 -17.27 33.40
N GLU A 57 -2.28 -16.20 34.16
CA GLU A 57 -2.37 -16.22 35.63
C GLU A 57 -3.68 -15.57 36.07
N TRP A 58 -4.36 -16.19 37.03
CA TRP A 58 -5.60 -15.65 37.58
C TRP A 58 -5.27 -14.50 38.53
N ASP A 59 -5.71 -13.28 38.19
CA ASP A 59 -5.58 -12.11 39.07
C ASP A 59 -6.85 -11.98 39.91
N GLU A 60 -6.78 -12.41 41.18
CA GLU A 60 -7.91 -12.35 42.12
C GLU A 60 -8.35 -10.91 42.44
N ALA A 61 -7.47 -9.92 42.34
CA ALA A 61 -7.81 -8.53 42.63
C ALA A 61 -8.60 -7.88 41.48
N ALA A 62 -8.33 -8.30 40.25
CA ALA A 62 -9.03 -7.81 39.06
C ALA A 62 -10.19 -8.71 38.62
N GLY A 63 -10.29 -9.93 39.16
CA GLY A 63 -11.30 -10.93 38.79
C GLY A 63 -11.21 -11.39 37.34
N VAL A 64 -10.05 -11.24 36.71
CA VAL A 64 -9.80 -11.57 35.30
C VAL A 64 -8.46 -12.27 35.14
N TYR A 65 -8.36 -13.19 34.18
CA TYR A 65 -7.07 -13.77 33.78
C TYR A 65 -6.22 -12.70 33.11
N ARG A 66 -4.98 -12.53 33.58
CA ARG A 66 -3.99 -11.65 32.95
C ARG A 66 -2.93 -12.50 32.23
N PRO A 67 -2.48 -12.09 31.04
CA PRO A 67 -1.33 -12.72 30.41
C PRO A 67 -0.12 -12.46 31.30
N SER A 68 0.50 -13.52 31.83
CA SER A 68 1.74 -13.37 32.57
C SER A 68 2.79 -12.90 31.57
N LYS A 69 3.39 -11.73 31.83
CA LYS A 69 4.32 -11.10 30.88
C LYS A 69 5.37 -12.14 30.48
N PRO A 70 5.70 -12.30 29.18
CA PRO A 70 6.79 -13.17 28.81
C PRO A 70 8.03 -12.71 29.56
N VAL A 71 8.61 -13.63 30.33
CA VAL A 71 9.92 -13.45 30.94
C VAL A 71 10.90 -13.14 29.81
N GLN A 72 11.45 -11.92 29.81
CA GLN A 72 12.73 -11.65 29.16
C GLN A 72 13.83 -12.05 30.13
#